data_AF-A0A923M788-F1
#
_entry.id   AF-A0A923M788-F1
#
_cell.length_a   1.000
_cell.length_b   1.000
_cell.length_c   1.000
_cell.angle_alpha   90.00
_cell.angle_beta   90.00
_cell.angle_gamma   90.00
#
_symmetry.space_group_name_H-M   'P 1'
#
loop_
_entity.id
_entity.type
_entity.pdbx_description
1 polymer ?
#
loop_
_entity_poly.entity_id
_entity_poly.type
_entity_poly.pdbx_seq_one_letter_code
_entity_poly.pdbx_strand_id
1 'polypeptide(L)'
;MKRILGILAVAAFCAGPVYAASHAGAAKPAAEKAENKQQSKMAVCNKEAGDKKGDERKKFMSECLKNKQAAQQEKMKTCNADAKDKKGDERKKFMSECLKKAA
;
A
#
# COMPACT_ATOMS: atom_id res chain seq x y z
N MET A 1 -24.90 5.37 25.08
CA MET A 1 -26.17 5.59 25.81
C MET A 1 -26.98 6.67 25.09
N LYS A 2 -27.89 6.28 24.19
CA LYS A 2 -28.92 7.18 23.64
C LYS A 2 -30.19 6.34 23.45
N ARG A 3 -31.28 6.85 24.01
CA ARG A 3 -32.45 6.12 24.48
C ARG A 3 -33.37 5.65 23.33
N ILE A 4 -33.95 4.49 23.58
CA ILE A 4 -35.03 3.79 22.87
C ILE A 4 -36.35 4.57 23.00
N LEU A 5 -37.15 4.60 21.92
CA LEU A 5 -38.63 4.74 21.84
C LEU A 5 -38.95 5.05 20.35
N GLY A 6 -39.74 4.33 19.56
CA GLY A 6 -40.56 3.14 19.75
C GLY A 6 -41.54 3.03 18.55
N ILE A 7 -41.94 1.80 18.25
CA ILE A 7 -43.23 1.40 17.63
C ILE A 7 -43.40 1.64 16.11
N LEU A 8 -43.37 0.55 15.34
CA LEU A 8 -44.57 -0.01 14.69
C LEU A 8 -44.24 -1.40 14.11
N ALA A 9 -45.08 -2.37 14.46
CA ALA A 9 -45.02 -3.77 14.07
C ALA A 9 -45.69 -4.02 12.71
N VAL A 10 -45.67 -5.30 12.28
CA VAL A 10 -46.38 -5.94 11.14
C VAL A 10 -45.51 -6.00 9.86
N ALA A 11 -45.21 -7.13 9.23
CA ALA A 11 -45.72 -8.50 9.31
C ALA A 11 -44.61 -9.51 8.98
N ALA A 12 -44.77 -10.73 9.48
CA ALA A 12 -44.10 -11.91 9.00
C ALA A 12 -44.40 -12.18 7.52
N PHE A 13 -43.38 -12.45 6.71
CA PHE A 13 -43.52 -13.22 5.49
C PHE A 13 -42.38 -14.23 5.38
N CYS A 14 -42.79 -15.48 5.22
CA CYS A 14 -41.98 -16.68 5.19
C CYS A 14 -41.19 -16.83 3.88
N ALA A 15 -40.07 -17.55 3.97
CA ALA A 15 -39.49 -18.47 3.00
C ALA A 15 -39.30 -18.03 1.52
N GLY A 16 -38.04 -18.05 1.07
CA GLY A 16 -37.69 -18.25 -0.35
C GLY A 16 -36.22 -17.98 -0.68
N PRO A 17 -35.43 -19.00 -1.09
CA PRO A 17 -34.10 -18.81 -1.67
C PRO A 17 -34.22 -18.65 -3.19
N VAL A 18 -33.85 -17.49 -3.72
CA VAL A 18 -33.63 -17.31 -5.17
C VAL A 18 -32.36 -16.48 -5.36
N TYR A 19 -31.22 -17.17 -5.41
CA TYR A 19 -29.99 -16.64 -5.98
C TYR A 19 -29.91 -17.15 -7.42
N ALA A 20 -30.40 -16.37 -8.39
CA ALA A 20 -30.05 -16.52 -9.80
C ALA A 20 -30.39 -15.22 -10.55
N ALA A 21 -29.42 -14.32 -10.68
CA ALA A 21 -29.37 -13.35 -11.77
C ALA A 21 -27.91 -12.98 -12.04
N SER A 22 -27.37 -13.68 -13.03
CA SER A 22 -26.16 -13.40 -13.77
C SER A 22 -25.93 -11.92 -14.00
N HIS A 23 -24.85 -11.37 -13.45
CA HIS A 23 -24.19 -10.20 -14.02
C HIS A 23 -22.96 -10.69 -14.77
N ALA A 24 -23.17 -10.98 -16.05
CA ALA A 24 -22.12 -11.00 -17.05
C ALA A 24 -21.54 -9.57 -17.14
N GLY A 25 -20.52 -9.30 -16.33
CA GLY A 25 -19.72 -8.09 -16.36
C GLY A 25 -18.32 -8.41 -16.86
N ALA A 26 -18.12 -8.16 -18.15
CA ALA A 26 -16.86 -7.99 -18.87
C ALA A 26 -15.54 -8.35 -18.15
N ALA A 27 -14.89 -9.40 -18.63
CA ALA A 27 -13.46 -9.58 -18.49
C ALA A 27 -12.70 -8.46 -19.22
N LYS A 28 -11.88 -7.70 -18.47
CA LYS A 28 -10.70 -6.99 -18.98
C LYS A 28 -9.60 -7.08 -17.91
N PRO A 29 -8.33 -7.17 -18.33
CA PRO A 29 -7.30 -7.90 -17.60
C PRO A 29 -6.90 -7.20 -16.30
N ALA A 30 -6.53 -8.03 -15.34
CA ALA A 30 -5.81 -7.64 -14.15
C ALA A 30 -4.58 -6.81 -14.55
N ALA A 31 -4.68 -5.49 -14.40
CA ALA A 31 -3.52 -4.62 -14.32
C ALA A 31 -2.80 -4.98 -13.02
N GLU A 32 -1.87 -5.92 -13.17
CA GLU A 32 -0.57 -5.97 -12.52
C GLU A 32 -0.52 -5.21 -11.20
N LYS A 33 -0.49 -5.97 -10.10
CA LYS A 33 -0.14 -5.44 -8.78
C LYS A 33 1.14 -4.62 -8.95
N ALA A 34 1.00 -3.29 -8.92
CA ALA A 34 2.08 -2.39 -8.60
C ALA A 34 2.49 -2.74 -7.17
N GLU A 35 3.36 -3.76 -7.06
CA GLU A 35 3.81 -4.28 -5.80
C GLU A 35 4.41 -3.10 -5.02
N ASN A 36 3.85 -2.94 -3.84
CA ASN A 36 3.98 -1.80 -2.98
C ASN A 36 5.46 -1.61 -2.61
N LYS A 37 6.18 -0.68 -3.27
CA LYS A 37 7.58 -0.36 -2.95
C LYS A 37 7.80 -0.04 -1.45
N GLN A 38 6.75 0.34 -0.72
CA GLN A 38 6.82 0.54 0.72
C GLN A 38 6.85 -0.78 1.50
N GLN A 39 6.18 -1.83 1.02
CA GLN A 39 6.27 -3.18 1.59
C GLN A 39 7.68 -3.77 1.44
N SER A 40 8.40 -3.47 0.35
CA SER A 40 9.76 -3.99 0.14
C SER A 40 10.73 -3.57 1.25
N LYS A 41 10.65 -2.33 1.75
CA LYS A 41 11.56 -1.84 2.82
C LYS A 41 11.29 -2.48 4.16
N MET A 42 10.01 -2.64 4.51
CA MET A 42 9.66 -3.30 5.76
C MET A 42 9.96 -4.79 5.68
N ALA A 43 9.78 -5.45 4.53
CA ALA A 43 10.20 -6.83 4.33
C ALA A 43 11.72 -7.00 4.49
N VAL A 44 12.52 -6.10 3.92
CA VAL A 44 13.99 -6.09 4.09
C VAL A 44 14.36 -5.89 5.56
N CYS A 45 13.80 -4.89 6.25
CA CYS A 45 14.08 -4.69 7.67
C CYS A 45 13.62 -5.87 8.54
N ASN A 46 12.52 -6.53 8.20
CA ASN A 46 12.09 -7.75 8.89
C ASN A 46 13.04 -8.92 8.63
N LYS A 47 13.57 -9.04 7.40
CA LYS A 47 14.57 -10.06 7.04
C LYS A 47 15.91 -9.80 7.76
N GLU A 48 16.35 -8.56 7.82
CA GLU A 48 17.59 -8.15 8.52
C GLU A 48 17.42 -8.22 10.06
N ALA A 49 16.19 -8.20 10.57
CA ALA A 49 15.92 -8.38 11.99
C ALA A 49 16.29 -9.79 12.46
N GLY A 50 16.18 -10.81 11.61
CA GLY A 50 16.50 -12.19 11.94
C GLY A 50 15.74 -12.66 13.18
N ASP A 51 16.45 -13.25 14.14
CA ASP A 51 15.88 -13.77 15.39
C ASP A 51 15.68 -12.75 16.51
N LYS A 52 15.88 -11.45 16.24
CA LYS A 52 15.65 -10.40 17.24
C LYS A 52 14.19 -10.42 17.69
N LYS A 53 13.95 -10.36 19.00
CA LYS A 53 12.61 -10.38 19.62
C LYS A 53 12.47 -9.23 20.62
N GLY A 54 11.23 -8.94 21.02
CA GLY A 54 10.94 -7.90 22.00
C GLY A 54 11.45 -6.51 21.60
N ASP A 55 11.99 -5.78 22.57
CA ASP A 55 12.46 -4.40 22.39
C ASP A 55 13.68 -4.29 21.46
N GLU A 56 14.52 -5.33 21.38
CA GLU A 56 15.65 -5.36 20.46
C GLU A 56 15.19 -5.35 19.00
N ARG A 57 14.13 -6.09 18.67
CA ARG A 57 13.53 -6.06 17.33
C ARG A 57 12.95 -4.70 17.01
N LYS A 58 12.26 -4.07 17.97
CA LYS A 58 11.63 -2.75 17.77
C LYS A 58 12.69 -1.68 17.52
N LYS A 59 13.76 -1.67 18.33
CA LYS A 59 14.87 -0.73 18.16
C LYS A 59 15.55 -0.93 16.81
N PHE A 60 15.88 -2.18 16.47
CA PHE A 60 16.45 -2.54 15.18
C PHE A 60 15.55 -2.12 14.00
N MET A 61 14.24 -2.40 14.09
CA MET A 61 13.29 -2.02 13.03
C MET A 61 13.22 -0.51 12.86
N SER A 62 13.21 0.25 13.97
CA SER A 62 13.19 1.71 13.95
C SER A 62 14.45 2.27 13.30
N GLU A 63 15.62 1.77 13.68
CA GLU A 63 16.90 2.18 13.09
C GLU A 63 17.01 1.79 11.61
N CYS A 64 16.62 0.57 11.26
CA CYS A 64 16.60 0.11 9.87
C CYS A 64 15.69 0.98 8.99
N LEU A 65 14.47 1.25 9.45
CA LEU A 65 13.52 2.09 8.71
C LEU A 65 14.02 3.53 8.59
N LYS A 66 14.54 4.12 9.67
CA LYS A 66 15.10 5.48 9.64
C LYS A 66 16.26 5.61 8.66
N ASN A 67 17.21 4.66 8.66
CA ASN A 67 18.33 4.68 7.73
C ASN A 67 17.88 4.48 6.27
N LYS A 68 16.97 3.54 6.02
CA LYS A 68 16.41 3.32 4.66
C LYS A 68 15.55 4.51 4.20
N GLN A 69 14.89 5.24 5.11
CA GLN A 69 14.18 6.49 4.83
C GLN A 69 15.14 7.63 4.49
N ALA A 70 16.19 7.83 5.29
CA ALA A 70 17.21 8.85 5.00
C ALA A 70 17.87 8.61 3.63
N ALA A 71 18.25 7.35 3.33
CA ALA A 71 18.80 6.99 2.03
C ALA A 71 17.81 7.22 0.88
N GLN A 72 16.51 6.96 1.10
CA GLN A 72 15.48 7.29 0.10
C GLN A 72 15.34 8.79 -0.11
N GLN A 73 15.37 9.59 0.96
CA GLN A 73 15.25 11.04 0.90
C GLN A 73 16.40 11.64 0.09
N GLU A 74 17.64 11.22 0.36
CA GLU A 74 18.81 11.66 -0.42
C GLU A 74 18.70 11.26 -1.89
N LYS A 75 18.31 10.01 -2.18
CA LYS A 75 18.06 9.55 -3.57
C LYS A 75 17.00 10.40 -4.26
N MET A 76 15.91 10.71 -3.57
CA MET A 76 14.85 11.54 -4.11
C MET A 76 15.32 12.97 -4.38
N LYS A 77 16.20 13.54 -3.55
CA LYS A 77 16.81 14.85 -3.81
C LYS A 77 17.67 14.82 -5.07
N THR A 78 18.58 13.85 -5.21
CA THR A 78 19.41 13.67 -6.40
C THR A 78 18.56 13.49 -7.66
N CYS A 79 17.60 12.55 -7.63
CA CYS A 79 16.70 12.34 -8.77
C CYS A 79 15.87 13.58 -9.13
N ASN A 80 15.50 14.42 -8.16
CA ASN A 80 14.82 15.68 -8.46
C ASN A 80 15.77 16.74 -9.02
N ALA A 81 17.03 16.77 -8.59
CA ALA A 81 18.04 17.67 -9.16
C ALA A 81 18.30 17.35 -10.63
N ASP A 82 18.43 16.06 -10.96
CA ASP A 82 18.68 15.60 -12.34
C ASP A 82 17.44 15.71 -13.24
N ALA A 83 16.26 15.76 -12.63
CA ALA A 83 14.99 15.92 -13.34
C ALA A 83 14.61 17.39 -13.61
N LYS A 84 15.42 18.38 -13.20
CA LYS A 84 15.08 19.81 -13.31
C LYS A 84 14.76 20.25 -14.73
N ASP A 85 15.48 19.70 -15.71
CA ASP A 85 15.29 20.03 -17.14
C ASP A 85 14.21 19.17 -17.82
N LYS A 86 13.62 18.22 -17.08
CA LYS A 86 12.61 17.29 -17.59
C LYS A 86 11.20 17.73 -17.20
N LYS A 87 10.26 17.62 -18.13
CA LYS A 87 8.84 17.98 -17.91
C LYS A 87 7.91 16.87 -18.42
N GLY A 88 6.67 16.90 -17.93
CA GLY A 88 5.63 15.95 -18.35
C GLY A 88 6.01 14.49 -18.12
N ASP A 89 5.70 13.63 -19.07
CA ASP A 89 5.94 12.20 -19.00
C ASP A 89 7.42 11.81 -18.96
N GLU A 90 8.29 12.65 -19.53
CA GLU A 90 9.73 12.41 -19.52
C GLU A 90 10.31 12.48 -18.10
N ARG A 91 9.87 13.46 -17.31
CA ARG A 91 10.23 13.57 -15.88
C ARG A 91 9.70 12.39 -15.07
N LYS A 92 8.46 11.95 -15.33
CA LYS A 92 7.86 10.81 -14.59
C LYS A 92 8.60 9.51 -14.86
N LYS A 93 8.94 9.24 -16.13
CA LYS A 93 9.76 8.08 -16.52
C LYS A 93 11.14 8.16 -15.87
N PHE A 94 11.82 9.29 -16.01
CA PHE A 94 13.14 9.52 -15.41
C PHE A 94 13.12 9.33 -13.89
N MET A 95 12.15 9.92 -13.18
CA MET A 95 12.02 9.78 -11.74
C MET A 95 11.79 8.32 -11.33
N SER A 96 10.97 7.60 -12.10
CA SER A 96 10.68 6.18 -11.83
C SER A 96 11.91 5.31 -12.06
N GLU A 97 12.70 5.58 -13.10
CA GLU A 97 13.94 4.85 -13.38
C GLU A 97 15.04 5.20 -12.37
N CYS A 98 15.22 6.48 -12.04
CA CYS A 98 16.20 6.96 -11.07
C CYS A 98 15.94 6.36 -9.68
N LEU A 99 14.68 6.35 -9.22
CA LEU A 99 14.30 5.75 -7.95
C LEU A 99 14.31 4.21 -7.97
N LYS A 100 14.28 3.56 -9.15
CA LYS A 100 14.41 2.11 -9.30
C LYS A 100 15.87 1.64 -9.36
N LYS A 101 16.76 2.38 -10.03
CA LYS A 101 18.20 2.02 -10.13
C LYS A 101 18.93 2.07 -8.79
N ALA A 102 18.44 2.87 -7.86
CA ALA A 102 19.02 3.01 -6.55
C ALA A 102 18.35 2.11 -5.48
N ALA A 103 17.44 1.19 -5.86
CA ALA A 103 16.72 0.31 -4.93
C ALA A 103 17.45 -1.02 -4.71
#